data_AF-A0A1R2BTG5-F1
#
_entry.id   AF-A0A1R2BTG5-F1
#
_cell.length_a   1.000
_cell.length_b   1.000
_cell.length_c   1.000
_cell.angle_alpha   90.00
_cell.angle_beta   90.00
_cell.angle_gamma   90.00
#
_symmetry.space_group_name_H-M   'P 1'
#
loop_
_entity.id
_entity.type
_entity.pdbx_description
1 polymer ?
#
loop_
_entity_poly.entity_id
_entity_poly.type
_entity_poly.pdbx_seq_one_letter_code
_entity_poly.pdbx_strand_id
1 'polypeptide(L)'
;MELGKRHTRSSFTPQSSKKIKIDSSVSVMRVYYAGSFDMFNFADNLFLKQITQKFRNCYLIVGIEDECPGQIMNLQEREKALRQCPYVRQVLCPAPNVEYAFLKSFEIEYVICTPEEQYKYQGLELGEGLCIIEPEVKLSNIDLIARVVAGKEKLLWKCLKSGFSRKQLDISLLKEIQVEIANFVSVSNWPKWQFKLLRGLFNVGKYIFRETYKFIIKIEV
;
A
#
# COMPACT_ATOMS: atom_id res chain seq x y z
N MET A 1 12.78 -1.15 30.55
CA MET A 1 11.95 0.08 30.52
C MET A 1 10.52 -0.37 30.33
N GLU A 2 9.72 -0.25 31.39
CA GLU A 2 8.31 -0.64 31.42
C GLU A 2 7.47 0.24 30.50
N LEU A 3 6.56 -0.36 29.72
CA LEU A 3 5.50 0.36 29.03
C LEU A 3 4.15 -0.11 29.56
N GLY A 4 3.65 0.65 30.54
CA GLY A 4 2.33 1.28 30.51
C GLY A 4 1.08 0.40 30.45
N LYS A 5 0.40 0.30 31.59
CA LYS A 5 -0.94 -0.29 31.78
C LYS A 5 -2.06 0.47 31.03
N ARG A 6 -2.97 -0.32 30.43
CA ARG A 6 -4.40 -0.15 30.05
C ARG A 6 -5.07 1.23 30.15
N HIS A 7 -5.85 1.58 29.10
CA HIS A 7 -7.11 2.34 29.23
C HIS A 7 -8.19 1.93 28.20
N THR A 8 -9.26 1.31 28.73
CA THR A 8 -10.72 1.38 28.44
C THR A 8 -11.26 1.65 27.02
N ARG A 9 -12.24 0.80 26.62
CA ARG A 9 -13.24 1.01 25.55
C ARG A 9 -13.68 2.49 25.50
N SER A 10 -13.42 3.18 24.40
CA SER A 10 -14.00 4.50 24.15
C SER A 10 -15.50 4.34 23.91
N SER A 11 -16.30 4.79 24.87
CA SER A 11 -17.72 5.04 24.67
C SER A 11 -17.88 6.07 23.56
N PHE A 12 -18.62 5.69 22.52
CA PHE A 12 -19.04 6.58 21.46
C PHE A 12 -19.85 7.74 22.07
N THR A 13 -19.27 8.94 22.07
CA THR A 13 -20.02 10.18 22.28
C THR A 13 -20.21 10.84 20.92
N PRO A 14 -21.46 11.03 20.43
CA PRO A 14 -21.68 11.76 19.19
C PRO A 14 -21.24 13.20 19.40
N GLN A 15 -20.14 13.59 18.76
CA GLN A 15 -19.72 14.99 18.77
C GLN A 15 -20.72 15.81 17.97
N SER A 16 -21.51 16.59 18.71
CA SER A 16 -22.26 17.79 18.35
C SER A 16 -22.34 18.10 16.85
N SER A 17 -23.45 17.72 16.23
CA SER A 17 -23.88 18.25 14.95
C SER A 17 -24.20 19.74 15.08
N LYS A 18 -23.21 20.60 14.79
CA LYS A 18 -23.51 21.99 14.46
C LYS A 18 -24.40 21.98 13.21
N LYS A 19 -25.71 22.17 13.42
CA LYS A 19 -26.70 22.35 12.34
C LYS A 19 -26.34 23.61 11.56
N ILE A 20 -25.62 23.43 10.46
CA ILE A 20 -25.49 24.43 9.42
C ILE A 20 -26.90 24.61 8.84
N LYS A 21 -27.45 25.82 8.90
CA LYS A 21 -28.72 26.17 8.22
C LYS A 21 -28.45 26.13 6.72
N ILE A 22 -28.74 24.98 6.11
CA ILE A 22 -28.71 24.78 4.66
C ILE A 22 -30.06 25.29 4.13
N ASP A 23 -30.03 26.19 3.15
CA ASP A 23 -31.22 26.63 2.42
C ASP A 23 -32.01 25.40 1.94
N SER A 24 -33.31 25.37 2.25
CA SER A 24 -34.20 24.22 2.10
C SER A 24 -34.48 23.77 0.65
N SER A 25 -33.69 24.24 -0.34
CA SER A 25 -33.88 24.00 -1.77
C SER A 25 -32.78 23.15 -2.42
N VAL A 26 -31.67 22.84 -1.73
CA VAL A 26 -30.60 22.01 -2.28
C VAL A 26 -30.61 20.62 -1.63
N SER A 27 -31.27 19.66 -2.28
CA SER A 27 -31.18 18.25 -1.88
C SER A 27 -29.72 17.78 -1.96
N VAL A 28 -29.23 17.19 -0.88
CA VAL A 28 -27.88 16.61 -0.76
C VAL A 28 -28.02 15.13 -1.04
N MET A 29 -27.33 14.64 -2.06
CA MET A 29 -27.40 13.23 -2.43
C MET A 29 -26.45 12.41 -1.56
N ARG A 30 -26.95 11.47 -0.76
CA ARG A 30 -26.11 10.67 0.15
C ARG A 30 -25.71 9.37 -0.53
N VAL A 31 -24.40 9.20 -0.71
CA VAL A 31 -23.81 8.10 -1.47
C VAL A 31 -22.88 7.32 -0.57
N TYR A 32 -22.97 6.00 -0.60
CA TYR A 32 -22.13 5.10 0.18
C TYR A 32 -21.18 4.29 -0.70
N TYR A 33 -19.91 4.21 -0.30
CA TYR A 33 -18.94 3.31 -0.91
C TYR A 33 -18.14 2.60 0.18
N ALA A 34 -17.99 1.29 0.07
CA ALA A 34 -17.19 0.49 1.00
C ALA A 34 -15.98 -0.10 0.28
N GLY A 35 -14.83 -0.11 0.94
CA GLY A 35 -13.60 -0.68 0.39
C GLY A 35 -12.56 -0.96 1.48
N SER A 36 -11.49 -1.64 1.07
CA SER A 36 -10.39 -1.97 1.98
C SER A 36 -9.51 -0.77 2.31
N PHE A 37 -9.22 0.07 1.31
CA PHE A 37 -8.32 1.23 1.40
C PHE A 37 -6.96 0.94 2.06
N ASP A 38 -6.45 -0.28 1.88
CA ASP A 38 -5.07 -0.59 2.23
C ASP A 38 -4.12 0.15 1.27
N MET A 39 -2.95 0.57 1.77
CA MET A 39 -2.01 1.44 1.05
C MET A 39 -2.68 2.57 0.24
N PHE A 40 -3.63 3.28 0.85
CA PHE A 40 -4.42 4.34 0.21
C PHE A 40 -3.57 5.24 -0.70
N ASN A 41 -3.82 5.17 -2.00
CA ASN A 41 -2.99 5.79 -3.02
C ASN A 41 -3.77 6.79 -3.88
N PHE A 42 -3.11 7.35 -4.91
CA PHE A 42 -3.72 8.37 -5.74
C PHE A 42 -4.87 7.84 -6.63
N ALA A 43 -4.86 6.57 -7.00
CA ALA A 43 -5.94 5.97 -7.79
C ALA A 43 -7.23 5.89 -6.96
N ASP A 44 -7.13 5.50 -5.68
CA ASP A 44 -8.27 5.53 -4.75
C ASP A 44 -8.84 6.95 -4.62
N ASN A 45 -7.96 7.94 -4.48
CA ASN A 45 -8.37 9.35 -4.37
C ASN A 45 -9.06 9.86 -5.65
N LEU A 46 -8.56 9.47 -6.83
CA LEU A 46 -9.21 9.78 -8.11
C LEU A 46 -10.55 9.07 -8.27
N PHE A 47 -10.67 7.83 -7.79
CA PHE A 47 -11.92 7.11 -7.82
C PHE A 47 -12.98 7.75 -6.91
N LEU A 48 -12.61 8.13 -5.68
CA LEU A 48 -13.50 8.87 -4.77
C LEU A 48 -13.92 10.23 -5.38
N LYS A 49 -13.01 10.91 -6.08
CA LYS A 49 -13.33 12.11 -6.86
C LYS A 49 -14.37 11.81 -7.94
N GLN A 50 -14.15 10.77 -8.74
CA GLN A 50 -15.05 10.36 -9.82
C GLN A 50 -16.46 10.08 -9.29
N ILE A 51 -16.58 9.42 -8.13
CA ILE A 51 -17.85 9.22 -7.43
C ILE A 51 -18.52 10.56 -7.12
N THR A 52 -17.80 11.48 -6.46
CA THR A 52 -18.39 12.78 -6.11
C THR A 52 -18.79 13.64 -7.31
N GLN A 53 -18.13 13.47 -8.46
CA GLN A 53 -18.45 14.20 -9.68
C GLN A 53 -19.64 13.61 -10.44
N LYS A 54 -19.93 12.32 -10.27
CA LYS A 54 -21.08 11.65 -10.90
C LYS A 54 -22.42 12.17 -10.36
N PHE A 55 -22.46 12.61 -9.11
CA PHE A 55 -23.69 13.04 -8.44
C PHE A 55 -23.66 14.53 -8.11
N ARG A 56 -24.76 15.24 -8.37
CA ARG A 56 -24.90 16.65 -8.01
C ARG A 56 -25.06 16.77 -6.48
N ASN A 57 -24.25 17.63 -5.85
CA ASN A 57 -24.28 17.86 -4.39
C ASN A 57 -24.12 16.56 -3.56
N CYS A 58 -23.08 15.80 -3.88
CA CYS A 58 -22.78 14.50 -3.27
C CYS A 58 -22.23 14.63 -1.84
N TYR A 59 -22.87 13.91 -0.91
CA TYR A 59 -22.34 13.62 0.42
C TYR A 59 -21.85 12.18 0.46
N LEU A 60 -20.56 12.02 0.20
CA LEU A 60 -19.91 10.70 0.12
C LEU A 60 -19.56 10.18 1.52
N ILE A 61 -20.19 9.06 1.88
CA ILE A 61 -19.92 8.26 3.06
C ILE A 61 -19.06 7.07 2.62
N VAL A 62 -17.93 6.88 3.29
CA VAL A 62 -16.99 5.79 2.98
C VAL A 62 -16.87 4.81 4.15
N GLY A 63 -17.12 3.54 3.90
CA GLY A 63 -16.89 2.45 4.85
C GLY A 63 -15.53 1.79 4.66
N ILE A 64 -14.82 1.52 5.77
CA ILE A 64 -13.55 0.79 5.76
C ILE A 64 -13.79 -0.65 6.20
N GLU A 65 -13.61 -1.60 5.29
CA GLU A 65 -13.76 -3.03 5.58
C GLU A 65 -12.72 -3.49 6.63
N ASP A 66 -13.17 -4.25 7.65
CA ASP A 66 -12.33 -4.60 8.81
C ASP A 66 -11.23 -5.62 8.43
N GLU A 67 -11.62 -6.68 7.70
CA GLU A 67 -10.73 -7.77 7.34
C GLU A 67 -10.35 -7.74 5.87
N CYS A 68 -9.06 -7.60 5.60
CA CYS A 68 -8.48 -7.80 4.28
C CYS A 68 -7.25 -8.71 4.40
N PRO A 69 -7.21 -9.85 3.69
CA PRO A 69 -6.06 -10.75 3.73
C PRO A 69 -4.82 -10.02 3.22
N GLY A 70 -3.74 -10.06 4.00
CA GLY A 70 -2.47 -9.43 3.62
C GLY A 70 -2.46 -7.90 3.71
N GLN A 71 -3.35 -7.29 4.51
CA GLN A 71 -3.33 -5.84 4.77
C GLN A 71 -1.98 -5.38 5.35
N ILE A 72 -1.46 -4.29 4.82
CA ILE A 72 -0.20 -3.67 5.27
C ILE A 72 -0.50 -2.60 6.32
N MET A 73 -1.52 -1.78 6.11
CA MET A 73 -1.95 -0.74 7.04
C MET A 73 -2.98 -1.26 8.04
N ASN A 74 -2.84 -0.86 9.30
CA ASN A 74 -3.87 -1.16 10.30
C ASN A 74 -5.13 -0.30 10.09
N LEU A 75 -6.24 -0.68 10.73
CA LEU A 75 -7.53 -0.01 10.56
C LEU A 75 -7.48 1.49 10.89
N GLN A 76 -6.70 1.89 11.90
CA GLN A 76 -6.55 3.30 12.30
C GLN A 76 -5.74 4.13 11.29
N GLU A 77 -4.72 3.54 10.67
CA GLU A 77 -3.95 4.17 9.60
C GLU A 77 -4.82 4.41 8.37
N ARG A 78 -5.63 3.41 7.99
CA ARG A 78 -6.61 3.51 6.90
C ARG A 78 -7.64 4.60 7.17
N GLU A 79 -8.18 4.66 8.39
CA GLU A 79 -9.11 5.72 8.81
C GLU A 79 -8.49 7.11 8.71
N LYS A 80 -7.26 7.28 9.21
CA LYS A 80 -6.55 8.57 9.14
C LYS A 80 -6.26 8.98 7.71
N ALA A 81 -5.87 8.05 6.84
CA ALA A 81 -5.62 8.32 5.43
C ALA A 81 -6.91 8.81 4.72
N LEU A 82 -8.03 8.12 4.92
CA LEU A 82 -9.30 8.49 4.31
C LEU A 82 -9.87 9.80 4.83
N ARG A 83 -9.70 10.12 6.11
CA ARG A 83 -10.13 11.42 6.68
C ARG A 83 -9.40 12.62 6.06
N GLN A 84 -8.23 12.41 5.46
CA GLN A 84 -7.51 13.46 4.74
C GLN A 84 -8.00 13.63 3.30
N CYS A 85 -8.80 12.70 2.78
CA CYS A 85 -9.35 12.80 1.42
C CYS A 85 -10.41 13.91 1.36
N PRO A 86 -10.26 14.91 0.47
CA PRO A 86 -11.17 16.06 0.42
C PRO A 86 -12.58 15.71 -0.09
N TYR A 87 -12.72 14.59 -0.79
CA TYR A 87 -13.96 14.12 -1.39
C TYR A 87 -14.85 13.38 -0.39
N VAL A 88 -14.26 12.82 0.66
CA VAL A 88 -14.98 12.06 1.69
C VAL A 88 -15.57 13.02 2.71
N ARG A 89 -16.85 12.82 3.06
CA ARG A 89 -17.56 13.61 4.07
C ARG A 89 -17.67 12.89 5.40
N GLN A 90 -17.84 11.59 5.35
CA GLN A 90 -17.96 10.77 6.54
C GLN A 90 -17.25 9.44 6.33
N VAL A 91 -16.50 9.00 7.34
CA VAL A 91 -15.83 7.71 7.36
C VAL A 91 -16.51 6.83 8.40
N LEU A 92 -16.88 5.61 8.01
CA LEU A 92 -17.40 4.57 8.89
C LEU A 92 -16.34 3.48 9.04
N CYS A 93 -15.92 3.23 10.28
CA CYS A 93 -14.80 2.37 10.58
C CYS A 93 -15.09 1.58 11.87
N PRO A 94 -15.33 0.25 11.80
CA PRO A 94 -15.41 -0.57 10.60
C PRO A 94 -16.65 -0.27 9.73
N ALA A 95 -16.63 -0.72 8.48
CA ALA A 95 -17.75 -0.62 7.56
C ALA A 95 -18.93 -1.47 8.06
N PRO A 96 -20.15 -0.90 8.16
CA PRO A 96 -21.34 -1.68 8.41
C PRO A 96 -21.74 -2.50 7.18
N ASN A 97 -22.43 -3.62 7.42
CA ASN A 97 -23.05 -4.41 6.37
C ASN A 97 -24.14 -3.58 5.66
N VAL A 98 -24.24 -3.74 4.35
CA VAL A 98 -25.26 -3.06 3.55
C VAL A 98 -26.60 -3.77 3.73
N GLU A 99 -27.39 -3.25 4.66
CA GLU A 99 -28.72 -3.73 4.99
C GLU A 99 -29.73 -2.58 4.94
N TYR A 100 -31.02 -2.90 4.79
CA TYR A 100 -32.09 -1.88 4.73
C TYR A 100 -32.09 -0.92 5.93
N ALA A 101 -31.83 -1.43 7.15
CA ALA A 101 -31.76 -0.61 8.35
C ALA A 101 -30.59 0.41 8.30
N PHE A 102 -29.44 -0.01 7.77
CA PHE A 102 -28.29 0.87 7.58
C PHE A 102 -28.58 1.94 6.52
N LEU A 103 -29.08 1.53 5.35
CA LEU A 103 -29.42 2.46 4.27
C LEU A 103 -30.44 3.51 4.72
N LYS A 104 -31.48 3.09 5.44
CA LYS A 104 -32.52 3.98 5.95
C LYS A 104 -32.00 4.93 7.04
N SER A 105 -31.18 4.45 7.97
CA SER A 105 -30.69 5.27 9.08
C SER A 105 -29.68 6.34 8.64
N PHE A 106 -28.89 6.05 7.61
CA PHE A 106 -27.96 7.00 7.01
C PHE A 106 -28.55 7.77 5.82
N GLU A 107 -29.82 7.52 5.49
CA GLU A 107 -30.54 8.11 4.34
C GLU A 107 -29.76 7.93 3.02
N ILE A 108 -29.14 6.77 2.84
CA ILE A 108 -28.32 6.47 1.66
C ILE A 108 -29.23 6.21 0.46
N GLU A 109 -29.03 6.98 -0.61
CA GLU A 109 -29.75 6.85 -1.87
C GLU A 109 -29.06 5.89 -2.83
N TYR A 110 -27.72 5.99 -2.91
CA TYR A 110 -26.91 5.17 -3.80
C TYR A 110 -25.79 4.45 -3.06
N VAL A 111 -25.66 3.16 -3.32
CA VAL A 111 -24.50 2.34 -2.99
C VAL A 111 -23.64 2.19 -4.23
N ILE A 112 -22.38 2.56 -4.12
CA ILE A 112 -21.41 2.45 -5.21
C ILE A 112 -20.70 1.11 -5.12
N CYS A 113 -20.49 0.48 -6.27
CA CYS A 113 -19.58 -0.65 -6.39
C CYS A 113 -18.77 -0.57 -7.67
N THR A 114 -17.61 -1.23 -7.69
CA THR A 114 -16.88 -1.51 -8.91
C THR A 114 -17.47 -2.74 -9.62
N PRO A 115 -17.22 -2.94 -10.93
CA PRO A 115 -17.66 -4.15 -11.63
C PRO A 115 -17.16 -5.44 -10.96
N GLU A 116 -15.96 -5.40 -10.38
CA GLU A 116 -15.35 -6.52 -9.67
C GLU A 116 -16.06 -6.82 -8.34
N GLU A 117 -16.66 -5.81 -7.70
CA GLU A 117 -17.31 -5.93 -6.38
C GLU A 117 -18.83 -6.15 -6.46
N GLN A 118 -19.40 -6.15 -7.67
CA GLN A 118 -20.85 -6.27 -7.86
C GLN A 118 -21.42 -7.53 -7.19
N TYR A 119 -20.64 -8.62 -7.11
CA TYR A 119 -21.05 -9.87 -6.45
C TYR A 119 -21.37 -9.68 -4.96
N LYS A 120 -20.73 -8.72 -4.27
CA LYS A 120 -20.97 -8.43 -2.84
C LYS A 120 -22.42 -8.04 -2.56
N TYR A 121 -23.11 -7.50 -3.56
CA TYR A 121 -24.47 -6.98 -3.44
C TYR A 121 -25.52 -7.86 -4.12
N GLN A 122 -25.14 -9.05 -4.62
CA GLN A 122 -26.08 -9.99 -5.20
C GLN A 122 -27.05 -10.51 -4.13
N GLY A 123 -28.35 -10.47 -4.44
CA GLY A 123 -29.41 -10.89 -3.52
C GLY A 123 -29.90 -9.80 -2.54
N LEU A 124 -29.30 -8.61 -2.55
CA LEU A 124 -29.87 -7.45 -1.86
C LEU A 124 -30.86 -6.73 -2.78
N GLU A 125 -32.07 -6.44 -2.29
CA GLU A 125 -33.10 -5.67 -3.00
C GLU A 125 -32.77 -4.17 -3.00
N LEU A 126 -31.64 -3.81 -3.63
CA LEU A 126 -31.19 -2.42 -3.76
C LEU A 126 -31.91 -1.67 -4.89
N GLY A 127 -32.53 -2.39 -5.83
CA GLY A 127 -33.23 -1.81 -6.98
C GLY A 127 -32.33 -0.87 -7.79
N GLU A 128 -32.82 0.35 -8.03
CA GLU A 128 -32.08 1.43 -8.72
C GLU A 128 -30.99 2.08 -7.85
N GLY A 129 -30.91 1.76 -6.55
CA GLY A 129 -29.95 2.32 -5.62
C GLY A 129 -28.53 1.76 -5.76
N LEU A 130 -28.29 0.71 -6.55
CA LEU A 130 -26.95 0.20 -6.81
C LEU A 130 -26.36 0.89 -8.06
N CYS A 131 -25.21 1.56 -7.90
CA CYS A 131 -24.54 2.26 -8.99
C CYS A 131 -23.14 1.67 -9.23
N ILE A 132 -22.95 1.07 -10.41
CA ILE A 132 -21.66 0.52 -10.83
C ILE A 132 -20.81 1.65 -11.45
N ILE A 133 -19.57 1.78 -11.00
CA ILE A 133 -18.60 2.75 -11.52
C ILE A 133 -17.28 2.04 -11.79
N GLU A 134 -16.80 2.13 -13.02
CA GLU A 134 -15.46 1.66 -13.38
C GLU A 134 -14.41 2.74 -13.06
N PRO A 135 -13.34 2.41 -12.32
CA PRO A 135 -12.25 3.36 -12.07
C PRO A 135 -11.54 3.78 -13.36
N GLU A 136 -11.35 5.09 -13.55
CA GLU A 136 -10.57 5.62 -14.69
C GLU A 136 -9.10 5.17 -14.67
N VAL A 137 -8.52 5.10 -13.47
CA VAL A 137 -7.14 4.66 -13.27
C VAL A 137 -7.13 3.28 -12.62
N LYS A 138 -6.58 2.30 -13.33
CA LYS A 138 -6.40 0.94 -12.84
C LYS A 138 -4.99 0.78 -12.26
N LEU A 139 -4.83 1.18 -11.00
CA LEU A 139 -3.63 0.87 -10.22
C LEU A 139 -4.06 0.07 -9.00
N SER A 140 -3.62 -1.19 -8.92
CA SER A 140 -3.92 -2.04 -7.79
C SER A 140 -2.85 -1.98 -6.72
N ASN A 141 -3.23 -2.32 -5.49
CA ASN A 141 -2.29 -2.54 -4.40
C ASN A 141 -1.28 -3.65 -4.71
N ILE A 142 -1.72 -4.67 -5.46
CA ILE A 142 -0.86 -5.77 -5.91
C ILE A 142 0.25 -5.24 -6.84
N ASP A 143 -0.05 -4.28 -7.72
CA ASP A 143 0.96 -3.66 -8.58
C ASP A 143 2.03 -2.91 -7.77
N LEU A 144 1.62 -2.21 -6.70
CA LEU A 144 2.55 -1.52 -5.81
C LEU A 144 3.42 -2.52 -5.04
N ILE A 145 2.83 -3.60 -4.53
CA ILE A 145 3.57 -4.67 -3.85
C ILE A 145 4.54 -5.34 -4.83
N ALA A 146 4.12 -5.63 -6.06
CA ALA A 146 4.99 -6.23 -7.08
C ALA A 146 6.24 -5.38 -7.35
N ARG A 147 6.10 -4.05 -7.39
CA ARG A 147 7.25 -3.11 -7.52
C ARG A 147 8.18 -3.18 -6.30
N VAL A 148 7.63 -3.29 -5.09
CA VAL A 148 8.41 -3.45 -3.86
C VAL A 148 9.17 -4.78 -3.87
N VAL A 149 8.51 -5.88 -4.26
CA VAL A 149 9.12 -7.20 -4.37
C VAL A 149 10.25 -7.20 -5.42
N ALA A 150 10.03 -6.60 -6.59
CA ALA A 150 11.05 -6.45 -7.62
C ALA A 150 12.27 -5.64 -7.14
N GLY A 151 12.05 -4.64 -6.28
CA GLY A 151 13.09 -3.78 -5.71
C GLY A 151 13.65 -4.24 -4.35
N LYS A 152 13.30 -5.44 -3.88
CA LYS A 152 13.48 -5.88 -2.49
C LYS A 152 14.88 -5.62 -1.92
N GLU A 153 15.94 -5.97 -2.64
CA GLU A 153 17.32 -5.86 -2.12
C GLU A 153 17.77 -4.41 -1.93
N LYS A 154 17.35 -3.51 -2.83
CA LYS A 154 17.65 -2.07 -2.72
C LYS A 154 16.86 -1.42 -1.58
N LEU A 155 15.60 -1.82 -1.42
CA LEU A 155 14.75 -1.32 -0.34
C LEU A 155 15.23 -1.80 1.03
N LEU A 156 15.63 -3.06 1.12
CA LEU A 156 16.22 -3.63 2.31
C LEU A 156 17.45 -2.84 2.78
N TRP A 157 18.36 -2.52 1.85
CA TRP A 157 19.51 -1.68 2.17
C TRP A 157 19.11 -0.29 2.71
N LYS A 158 18.09 0.34 2.11
CA LYS A 158 17.58 1.64 2.60
C LYS A 158 17.03 1.52 4.01
N CYS A 159 16.28 0.46 4.31
CA CYS A 159 15.76 0.21 5.67
C CYS A 159 16.90 0.03 6.68
N LEU A 160 17.90 -0.81 6.38
CA LEU A 160 19.07 -1.00 7.25
C LEU A 160 19.82 0.32 7.49
N LYS A 161 20.06 1.09 6.42
CA LYS A 161 20.70 2.43 6.51
C LYS A 161 19.88 3.43 7.32
N SER A 162 18.56 3.29 7.33
CA SER A 162 17.64 4.15 8.08
C SER A 162 17.52 3.74 9.55
N GLY A 163 18.22 2.67 9.98
CA GLY A 163 18.29 2.23 11.38
C GLY A 163 17.27 1.16 11.76
N PHE A 164 16.57 0.55 10.80
CA PHE A 164 15.69 -0.59 11.10
C PHE A 164 16.52 -1.80 11.52
N SER A 165 16.10 -2.47 12.60
CA SER A 165 16.80 -3.66 13.09
C SER A 165 16.46 -4.89 12.24
N ARG A 166 17.43 -5.82 12.11
CA ARG A 166 17.22 -7.11 11.45
C ARG A 166 16.00 -7.89 11.94
N LYS A 167 15.71 -7.80 13.26
CA LYS A 167 14.56 -8.49 13.87
C LYS A 167 13.23 -7.91 13.40
N GLN A 168 13.16 -6.60 13.15
CA GLN A 168 11.96 -5.95 12.62
C GLN A 168 11.74 -6.26 11.13
N LEU A 169 12.83 -6.44 10.38
CA LEU A 169 12.76 -6.77 8.96
C LEU A 169 12.63 -8.28 8.70
N ASP A 170 12.74 -9.09 9.74
CA ASP A 170 12.77 -10.56 9.72
C ASP A 170 13.86 -11.14 8.80
N ILE A 171 15.11 -10.73 9.05
CA ILE A 171 16.25 -11.05 8.17
C ILE A 171 17.41 -11.64 8.96
N SER A 172 18.02 -12.68 8.38
CA SER A 172 19.20 -13.33 8.93
C SER A 172 20.44 -12.44 8.87
N LEU A 173 21.38 -12.64 9.79
CA LEU A 173 22.63 -11.89 9.84
C LEU A 173 23.46 -12.02 8.54
N LEU A 174 23.45 -13.20 7.92
CA LEU A 174 24.12 -13.43 6.63
C LEU A 174 23.53 -12.58 5.51
N LYS A 175 22.21 -12.38 5.49
CA LYS A 175 21.55 -11.60 4.44
C LYS A 175 21.81 -10.10 4.62
N GLU A 176 21.94 -9.60 5.85
CA GLU A 176 22.42 -8.23 6.11
C GLU A 176 23.83 -8.03 5.55
N ILE A 177 24.78 -8.89 5.92
CA ILE A 177 26.17 -8.83 5.40
C ILE A 177 26.19 -8.92 3.87
N GLN A 178 25.39 -9.83 3.29
CA GLN A 178 25.30 -9.96 1.83
C GLN A 178 24.84 -8.66 1.17
N VAL A 179 23.83 -8.00 1.75
CA VAL A 179 23.30 -6.73 1.22
C VAL A 179 24.32 -5.62 1.38
N GLU A 180 25.03 -5.53 2.49
CA GLU A 180 26.10 -4.55 2.69
C GLU A 180 27.24 -4.73 1.69
N ILE A 181 27.72 -5.98 1.51
CA ILE A 181 28.77 -6.31 0.54
C ILE A 181 28.29 -6.04 -0.88
N ALA A 182 27.07 -6.45 -1.25
CA ALA A 182 26.53 -6.24 -2.59
C ALA A 182 26.46 -4.74 -2.94
N ASN A 183 26.11 -3.90 -1.97
CA ASN A 183 26.12 -2.44 -2.16
C ASN A 183 27.54 -1.86 -2.19
N PHE A 184 28.48 -2.38 -1.40
CA PHE A 184 29.88 -1.97 -1.45
C PHE A 184 30.54 -2.33 -2.79
N VAL A 185 30.26 -3.52 -3.31
CA VAL A 185 30.81 -4.05 -4.57
C VAL A 185 30.09 -3.49 -5.80
N SER A 186 28.85 -2.99 -5.64
CA SER A 186 28.10 -2.37 -6.74
C SER A 186 28.92 -1.25 -7.40
N VAL A 187 29.22 -1.47 -8.68
CA VAL A 187 30.21 -0.85 -9.56
C VAL A 187 30.22 0.69 -9.60
N SER A 188 29.20 1.36 -9.05
CA SER A 188 29.07 2.83 -9.03
C SER A 188 30.15 3.57 -8.23
N ASN A 189 30.77 2.93 -7.23
CA ASN A 189 31.76 3.57 -6.35
C ASN A 189 33.19 3.11 -6.58
N TRP A 190 33.45 2.27 -7.59
CA TRP A 190 34.78 1.71 -7.77
C TRP A 190 35.69 2.70 -8.55
N PRO A 191 36.77 3.26 -7.95
CA PRO A 191 37.69 4.10 -8.70
C PRO A 191 38.33 3.34 -9.87
N LYS A 192 38.47 4.02 -11.02
CA LYS A 192 39.01 3.43 -12.28
C LYS A 192 40.33 2.68 -12.09
N TRP A 193 41.15 3.04 -11.10
CA TRP A 193 42.45 2.41 -10.82
C TRP A 193 42.33 1.00 -10.24
N GLN A 194 41.29 0.71 -9.45
CA GLN A 194 41.12 -0.64 -8.89
C GLN A 194 40.57 -1.62 -9.94
N PHE A 195 39.80 -1.15 -10.93
CA PHE A 195 39.52 -1.93 -12.15
C PHE A 195 40.80 -2.25 -12.94
N LYS A 196 41.77 -1.32 -12.97
CA LYS A 196 43.07 -1.53 -13.60
C LYS A 196 43.92 -2.54 -12.80
N LEU A 197 43.88 -2.48 -11.47
CA LEU A 197 44.55 -3.42 -10.58
C LEU A 197 43.97 -4.83 -10.69
N LEU A 198 42.64 -4.97 -10.68
CA LEU A 198 41.96 -6.25 -10.86
C LEU A 198 42.24 -6.88 -12.23
N ARG A 199 42.25 -6.09 -13.32
CA ARG A 199 42.71 -6.57 -14.63
C ARG A 199 44.18 -6.99 -14.62
N GLY A 200 45.03 -6.25 -13.91
CA GLY A 200 46.44 -6.58 -13.72
C GLY A 200 46.61 -7.93 -13.03
N LEU A 201 45.93 -8.14 -11.91
CA LEU A 201 45.93 -9.40 -11.17
C LEU A 201 45.36 -10.57 -12.00
N PHE A 202 44.30 -10.34 -12.78
CA PHE A 202 43.77 -11.35 -13.70
C PHE A 202 44.77 -11.74 -14.81
N ASN A 203 45.53 -10.79 -15.32
CA ASN A 203 46.57 -11.04 -16.32
C ASN A 203 47.78 -11.79 -15.72
N VAL A 204 48.17 -11.45 -14.49
CA VAL A 204 49.19 -12.21 -13.75
C VAL A 204 48.71 -13.64 -13.49
N GLY A 205 47.45 -13.83 -13.10
CA GLY A 205 46.85 -15.15 -12.94
C GLY A 205 46.86 -15.96 -14.24
N LYS A 206 46.49 -15.35 -15.38
CA LYS A 206 46.61 -15.99 -16.71
C LYS A 206 48.06 -16.32 -17.07
N TYR A 207 49.01 -15.47 -16.71
CA TYR A 207 50.43 -15.71 -16.96
C TYR A 207 50.96 -16.89 -16.14
N ILE A 208 50.66 -16.91 -14.83
CA ILE A 208 51.02 -18.02 -13.93
C ILE A 208 50.38 -19.32 -14.43
N PHE A 209 49.09 -19.30 -14.74
CA PHE A 209 48.39 -20.49 -15.23
C PHE A 209 49.00 -21.02 -16.53
N ARG A 210 49.37 -20.12 -17.45
CA ARG A 210 49.99 -20.49 -18.74
C ARG A 210 51.41 -21.03 -18.56
N GLU A 211 52.19 -20.50 -17.63
CA GLU A 211 53.52 -21.04 -17.32
C GLU A 211 53.46 -22.37 -16.56
N THR A 212 52.53 -22.53 -15.60
CA THR A 212 52.31 -23.83 -14.96
C THR A 212 51.84 -24.88 -15.96
N TYR A 213 50.97 -24.52 -16.91
CA TYR A 213 50.50 -25.44 -17.96
C TYR A 213 51.62 -25.85 -18.92
N LYS A 214 52.50 -24.92 -19.31
CA LYS A 214 53.70 -25.24 -20.10
C LYS A 214 54.68 -26.13 -19.33
N PHE A 215 54.82 -25.91 -18.02
CA PHE A 215 55.70 -26.73 -17.17
C PHE A 215 55.18 -28.16 -17.04
N ILE A 216 53.86 -28.33 -16.90
CA ILE A 216 53.19 -29.63 -16.84
C ILE A 216 53.34 -30.39 -18.18
N ILE A 217 53.10 -29.74 -19.33
CA ILE A 217 53.26 -30.37 -20.66
C ILE A 217 54.71 -30.81 -20.92
N LYS A 218 55.70 -30.11 -20.35
CA LYS A 218 57.13 -30.44 -20.52
C LYS A 218 57.61 -31.59 -19.64
N ILE A 219 56.81 -32.01 -18.66
CA ILE A 219 57.07 -33.16 -17.78
C ILE A 219 56.41 -34.44 -18.34
N GLU A 220 55.41 -34.31 -19.22
CA GLU A 220 54.71 -35.43 -19.88
C GLU A 220 55.34 -35.86 -21.23
N VAL A 221 56.49 -35.32 -21.63
CA VAL A 221 57.29 -35.73 -22.80
C VAL A 221 58.66 -36.21 -22.34
#